data_AF-A0A9D8F931-F1
#
_entry.id   AF-A0A9D8F931-F1
#
_cell.length_a   1.000
_cell.length_b   1.000
_cell.length_c   1.000
_cell.angle_alpha   90.00
_cell.angle_beta   90.00
_cell.angle_gamma   90.00
#
_symmetry.space_group_name_H-M   'P 1'
#
loop_
_entity.id
_entity.type
_entity.pdbx_description
1 polymer ?
#
loop_
_entity_poly.entity_id
_entity_poly.type
_entity_poly.pdbx_seq_one_letter_code
_entity_poly.pdbx_strand_id
1 'polypeptide(L)'
;MISNERPSPYGHHGQRHGQGHGHGHNNHRSHDSGARGSSQEDTLQSTKIQIERKTFVLTLKENARGRFLRITEDVNGRRDTIIIPSTGLEEFRKAVEEMVQVSDETPPRNDGME
;
A
#
# COMPACT_ATOMS: atom_id res chain seq x y z
N MET A 1 8.92 45.20 -34.68
CA MET A 1 8.36 44.25 -33.70
C MET A 1 8.68 42.86 -34.23
N ILE A 2 9.25 42.01 -33.37
CA ILE A 2 10.07 40.87 -33.75
C ILE A 2 9.15 39.67 -34.01
N SER A 3 9.14 39.17 -35.24
CA SER A 3 8.39 37.98 -35.66
C SER A 3 9.07 36.72 -35.12
N ASN A 4 8.37 35.96 -34.28
CA ASN A 4 8.82 34.63 -33.83
C ASN A 4 7.75 33.58 -34.16
N GLU A 5 7.65 33.26 -35.44
CA GLU A 5 7.01 32.04 -35.93
C GLU A 5 7.93 30.85 -35.58
N ARG A 6 7.56 30.08 -34.55
CA ARG A 6 8.16 28.77 -34.29
C ARG A 6 7.46 27.74 -35.18
N PRO A 7 8.15 27.08 -36.12
CA PRO A 7 7.55 26.00 -36.88
C PRO A 7 7.27 24.81 -35.95
N SER A 8 6.05 24.27 -36.03
CA SER A 8 5.62 23.06 -35.33
C SER A 8 6.49 21.87 -35.71
N PRO A 9 6.85 20.98 -34.76
CA PRO A 9 7.73 19.84 -35.00
C PRO A 9 7.04 18.63 -35.67
N TYR A 10 5.77 18.79 -36.09
CA TYR A 10 5.01 17.73 -36.73
C TYR A 10 5.08 17.91 -38.25
N GLY A 11 6.04 17.21 -38.85
CA GLY A 11 6.11 17.03 -40.29
C GLY A 11 4.87 16.31 -40.82
N HIS A 12 4.18 16.94 -41.76
CA HIS A 12 3.28 16.26 -42.69
C HIS A 12 4.12 15.45 -43.67
N HIS A 13 4.04 14.13 -43.61
CA HIS A 13 4.49 13.26 -44.69
C HIS A 13 3.52 12.09 -44.90
N GLY A 14 2.84 12.13 -46.04
CA GLY A 14 2.64 10.97 -46.92
C GLY A 14 1.68 9.86 -46.46
N GLN A 15 0.57 9.75 -47.19
CA GLN A 15 -0.17 8.50 -47.36
C GLN A 15 0.77 7.33 -47.71
N ARG A 16 0.66 6.21 -46.99
CA ARG A 16 0.97 4.89 -47.53
C ARG A 16 0.22 3.78 -46.80
N HIS A 17 -0.57 3.06 -47.59
CA HIS A 17 -1.19 1.79 -47.23
C HIS A 17 -0.13 0.77 -46.75
N GLY A 18 -0.43 0.09 -45.64
CA GLY A 18 0.40 -0.97 -45.10
C GLY A 18 -0.31 -1.73 -43.99
N GLN A 19 -0.80 -2.93 -44.33
CA GLN A 19 -1.38 -3.92 -43.44
C GLN A 19 -0.32 -4.41 -42.45
N GLY A 20 -0.54 -4.25 -41.15
CA GLY A 20 0.42 -4.61 -40.11
C GLY A 20 -0.27 -4.92 -38.79
N HIS A 21 -0.20 -6.19 -38.39
CA HIS A 21 -0.65 -6.71 -37.11
C HIS A 21 0.13 -6.08 -35.95
N GLY A 22 -0.51 -5.76 -34.83
CA GLY A 22 0.24 -5.44 -33.62
C GLY A 22 -0.54 -4.96 -32.39
N HIS A 23 -0.42 -5.78 -31.33
CA HIS A 23 -0.19 -5.37 -29.95
C HIS A 23 -1.35 -4.74 -29.15
N GLY A 24 -2.13 -5.62 -28.52
CA GLY A 24 -2.89 -5.30 -27.32
C GLY A 24 -1.96 -5.04 -26.14
N HIS A 25 -1.79 -3.78 -25.77
CA HIS A 25 -1.21 -3.38 -24.49
C HIS A 25 -2.29 -3.41 -23.42
N ASN A 26 -2.30 -4.46 -22.60
CA ASN A 26 -3.10 -4.45 -21.38
C ASN A 26 -2.27 -3.85 -20.24
N ASN A 27 -2.37 -2.53 -20.11
CA ASN A 27 -1.77 -1.78 -19.02
C ASN A 27 -2.74 -1.80 -17.83
N HIS A 28 -2.69 -2.84 -17.00
CA HIS A 28 -3.40 -2.89 -15.73
C HIS A 28 -2.42 -3.02 -14.57
N ARG A 29 -2.08 -1.84 -14.05
CA ARG A 29 -1.77 -1.53 -12.64
C ARG A 29 -0.72 -2.39 -11.93
N SER A 30 0.48 -1.85 -11.97
CA SER A 30 1.43 -1.75 -10.87
C SER A 30 0.73 -1.51 -9.51
N HIS A 31 1.13 -2.31 -8.52
CA HIS A 31 1.32 -1.90 -7.12
C HIS A 31 2.43 -2.74 -6.49
N ASP A 32 3.56 -2.87 -7.19
CA ASP A 32 4.85 -3.08 -6.54
C ASP A 32 5.87 -2.13 -7.18
N SER A 33 5.57 -0.84 -7.04
CA SER A 33 6.53 0.23 -7.29
C SER A 33 6.76 0.93 -5.95
N GLY A 34 7.46 0.23 -5.07
CA GLY A 34 8.16 0.79 -3.92
C GLY A 34 9.56 1.23 -4.37
N ALA A 35 9.74 2.54 -4.45
CA ALA A 35 10.94 3.23 -4.92
C ALA A 35 12.27 2.77 -4.30
N ARG A 36 13.25 2.60 -5.20
CA ARG A 36 14.66 3.02 -5.12
C ARG A 36 15.07 3.73 -3.82
N GLY A 37 15.91 3.04 -3.05
CA GLY A 37 16.97 3.61 -2.20
C GLY A 37 16.53 4.15 -0.84
N SER A 38 16.48 3.30 0.19
CA SER A 38 16.64 3.72 1.58
C SER A 38 16.64 2.51 2.53
N SER A 39 17.82 2.18 3.07
CA SER A 39 18.06 1.16 4.12
C SER A 39 17.87 -0.30 3.69
N GLN A 40 18.88 -1.15 3.92
CA GLN A 40 18.73 -2.61 3.88
C GLN A 40 17.69 -2.99 4.95
N GLU A 41 16.44 -3.21 4.54
CA GLU A 41 15.37 -3.71 5.39
C GLU A 41 15.03 -5.14 4.96
N ASP A 42 15.55 -6.12 5.67
CA ASP A 42 15.27 -7.53 5.43
C ASP A 42 13.91 -7.89 6.01
N THR A 43 13.09 -8.58 5.23
CA THR A 43 11.78 -9.06 5.70
C THR A 43 11.97 -10.43 6.32
N LEU A 44 11.70 -10.54 7.61
CA LEU A 44 11.81 -11.79 8.36
C LEU A 44 10.53 -12.61 8.22
N GLN A 45 9.37 -11.95 8.35
CA GLN A 45 8.06 -12.60 8.22
C GLN A 45 7.01 -11.60 7.77
N SER A 46 6.00 -12.08 7.04
CA SER A 46 4.82 -11.30 6.69
C SER A 46 3.55 -12.13 6.86
N THR A 47 2.47 -11.49 7.30
CA THR A 47 1.15 -12.10 7.43
C THR A 47 0.09 -11.09 7.01
N LYS A 48 -0.94 -11.58 6.34
CA LYS A 48 -2.08 -10.77 5.89
C LYS A 48 -3.36 -11.29 6.53
N ILE A 49 -4.17 -10.37 7.04
CA ILE A 49 -5.45 -10.65 7.70
C ILE A 49 -6.50 -9.75 7.05
N GLN A 50 -7.68 -10.28 6.78
CA GLN A 50 -8.83 -9.50 6.31
C GLN A 50 -9.93 -9.52 7.37
N ILE A 51 -10.38 -8.34 7.78
CA ILE A 51 -11.45 -8.14 8.76
C ILE A 51 -12.45 -7.16 8.14
N GLU A 52 -13.66 -7.64 7.86
CA GLU A 52 -14.66 -6.89 7.09
C GLU A 52 -14.09 -6.35 5.76
N ARG A 53 -14.18 -5.03 5.55
CA ARG A 53 -13.62 -4.32 4.38
C ARG A 53 -12.15 -3.94 4.52
N LYS A 54 -11.52 -4.22 5.67
CA LYS A 54 -10.15 -3.81 5.98
C LYS A 54 -9.20 -4.97 5.75
N THR A 55 -8.08 -4.70 5.09
CA THR A 55 -6.96 -5.63 4.98
C THR A 55 -5.79 -5.13 5.82
N PHE A 56 -5.31 -5.96 6.75
CA PHE A 56 -4.11 -5.68 7.52
C PHE A 56 -2.95 -6.53 7.01
N VAL A 57 -1.79 -5.91 6.79
CA VAL A 57 -0.53 -6.59 6.49
C VAL A 57 0.44 -6.29 7.61
N LEU A 58 0.86 -7.34 8.32
CA LEU A 58 1.82 -7.27 9.41
C LEU A 58 3.14 -7.86 8.91
N THR A 59 4.21 -7.06 8.92
CA THR A 59 5.52 -7.47 8.39
C THR A 59 6.59 -7.19 9.43
N LEU A 60 7.23 -8.24 9.94
CA LEU A 60 8.39 -8.13 10.81
C LEU A 60 9.63 -7.94 9.92
N LYS A 61 10.34 -6.83 10.12
CA LYS A 61 11.53 -6.47 9.35
C LYS A 61 12.73 -6.22 10.27
N GLU A 62 13.91 -6.27 9.69
CA GLU A 62 15.18 -5.96 10.34
C GLU A 62 15.99 -5.00 9.49
N ASN A 63 16.65 -4.02 10.12
CA ASN A 63 17.62 -3.16 9.46
C ASN A 63 18.81 -2.92 10.41
N ALA A 64 19.79 -2.09 9.99
CA ALA A 64 20.97 -1.79 10.79
C ALA A 64 20.69 -1.19 12.19
N ARG A 65 19.48 -0.69 12.45
CA ARG A 65 19.05 -0.15 13.76
C ARG A 65 18.32 -1.19 14.63
N GLY A 66 18.05 -2.38 14.09
CA GLY A 66 17.36 -3.47 14.78
C GLY A 66 16.06 -3.88 14.09
N ARG A 67 15.23 -4.63 14.84
CA ARG A 67 13.98 -5.23 14.36
C ARG A 67 12.77 -4.36 14.68
N PHE A 68 11.78 -4.39 13.79
CA PHE A 68 10.50 -3.69 13.98
C PHE A 68 9.38 -4.40 13.23
N LEU A 69 8.16 -4.26 13.75
CA LEU A 69 6.93 -4.70 13.10
C LEU A 69 6.32 -3.50 12.36
N ARG A 70 6.05 -3.66 11.06
CA ARG A 70 5.26 -2.71 10.27
C ARG A 70 3.86 -3.27 10.13
N ILE A 71 2.86 -2.49 10.51
CA ILE A 71 1.44 -2.84 10.31
C ILE A 71 0.86 -1.85 9.31
N THR A 72 0.37 -2.37 8.19
CA THR A 72 -0.31 -1.58 7.15
C THR A 72 -1.78 -1.94 7.13
N GLU A 73 -2.65 -0.95 7.29
CA GLU A 73 -4.07 -1.05 7.01
C GLU A 73 -4.32 -0.63 5.55
N ASP A 74 -5.12 -1.38 4.81
CA ASP A 74 -5.67 -1.01 3.51
C ASP A 74 -7.20 -1.05 3.57
N VAL A 75 -7.83 0.08 3.20
CA VAL A 75 -9.28 0.20 3.07
C VAL A 75 -9.59 0.74 1.68
N ASN A 76 -10.01 -0.15 0.77
CA ASN A 76 -10.33 0.19 -0.62
C ASN A 76 -9.22 0.99 -1.32
N GLY A 77 -7.96 0.62 -1.08
CA GLY A 77 -6.78 1.26 -1.68
C GLY A 77 -6.26 2.48 -0.92
N ARG A 78 -6.92 2.93 0.16
CA ARG A 78 -6.32 3.88 1.10
C ARG A 78 -5.47 3.12 2.11
N ARG A 79 -4.18 3.45 2.17
CA ARG A 79 -3.20 2.75 3.01
C ARG A 79 -2.69 3.63 4.14
N ASP A 80 -2.84 3.16 5.37
CA ASP A 80 -2.28 3.77 6.58
C ASP A 80 -1.27 2.79 7.21
N THR A 81 -0.19 3.29 7.82
CA THR A 81 0.90 2.44 8.31
C THR A 81 1.46 2.94 9.62
N ILE A 82 1.70 2.00 10.55
CA ILE A 82 2.43 2.23 11.79
C ILE A 82 3.64 1.30 11.87
N ILE A 83 4.64 1.70 12.66
CA ILE A 83 5.85 0.93 12.94
C ILE A 83 6.00 0.82 14.45
N ILE A 84 6.23 -0.41 14.92
CA ILE A 84 6.44 -0.73 16.33
C ILE A 84 7.83 -1.36 16.46
N PRO A 85 8.76 -0.75 17.21
CA PRO A 85 10.05 -1.37 17.50
C PRO A 85 9.87 -2.74 18.18
N SER A 86 10.74 -3.70 17.89
CA SER A 86 10.61 -5.05 18.47
C SER A 86 10.62 -5.07 19.99
N THR A 87 11.26 -4.07 20.62
CA THR A 87 11.32 -3.92 22.08
C THR A 87 9.96 -3.63 22.72
N GLY A 88 9.00 -3.09 21.98
CA GLY A 88 7.65 -2.78 22.48
C GLY A 88 6.58 -3.82 22.13
N LEU A 89 6.94 -4.90 21.43
CA LEU A 89 5.93 -5.85 20.93
C LEU A 89 5.23 -6.64 22.03
N GLU A 90 5.92 -6.94 23.13
CA GLU A 90 5.30 -7.66 24.26
C GLU A 90 4.27 -6.78 24.98
N GLU A 91 4.57 -5.49 25.16
CA GLU A 91 3.62 -4.54 25.76
C GLU A 91 2.44 -4.28 24.82
N PHE A 92 2.71 -4.12 23.52
CA PHE A 92 1.66 -3.99 22.51
C PHE A 92 0.73 -5.21 22.47
N ARG A 93 1.28 -6.42 22.57
CA ARG A 93 0.50 -7.67 22.67
C ARG A 93 -0.43 -7.65 23.88
N LYS A 94 0.10 -7.33 25.06
CA LYS A 94 -0.69 -7.27 26.31
C LYS A 94 -1.84 -6.27 26.21
N ALA A 95 -1.58 -5.09 25.64
CA ALA A 95 -2.61 -4.09 25.43
C ALA A 95 -3.73 -4.60 24.50
N VAL A 96 -3.40 -5.27 23.40
CA VAL A 96 -4.41 -5.88 22.52
C VAL A 96 -5.19 -6.98 23.24
N GLU A 97 -4.50 -7.83 24.02
CA GLU A 97 -5.14 -8.91 24.79
C GLU A 97 -6.12 -8.38 25.85
N GLU A 98 -5.78 -7.30 26.54
CA GLU A 98 -6.68 -6.59 27.46
C GLU A 98 -7.92 -6.04 26.74
N MET A 99 -7.75 -5.42 25.56
CA MET A 99 -8.88 -4.93 24.77
C MET A 99 -9.81 -6.07 24.30
N VAL A 100 -9.27 -7.26 24.01
CA VAL A 100 -10.06 -8.44 23.65
C VAL A 100 -10.92 -8.89 24.83
N GLN A 101 -10.33 -9.00 26.03
CA GLN A 101 -11.07 -9.37 27.25
C GLN A 101 -12.23 -8.40 27.51
N VAL A 102 -11.97 -7.09 27.45
CA VAL A 102 -13.01 -6.07 27.65
C VAL A 102 -14.11 -6.15 26.57
N SER A 103 -13.74 -6.43 25.32
CA SER A 103 -14.69 -6.58 24.21
C SER A 103 -15.61 -7.79 24.38
N ASP A 104 -15.10 -8.91 24.91
CA ASP A 104 -15.89 -10.12 25.13
C ASP A 104 -16.86 -9.98 26.32
N GLU A 105 -16.46 -9.21 27.35
CA GLU A 105 -17.28 -8.97 28.56
C GLU A 105 -18.35 -7.90 28.38
N THR A 106 -18.19 -6.99 27.40
CA THR A 106 -19.14 -5.91 27.15
C THR A 106 -20.21 -6.36 26.16
N PRO A 107 -21.47 -6.62 26.59
CA PRO A 107 -22.52 -6.96 25.64
C PRO A 107 -22.71 -5.82 24.63
N PRO A 108 -23.04 -6.13 23.36
CA PRO A 108 -23.29 -5.11 22.36
C PRO A 108 -24.36 -4.16 22.88
N ARG A 109 -24.09 -2.86 22.80
CA ARG A 109 -25.03 -1.83 23.24
C ARG A 109 -26.33 -2.02 22.47
N ASN A 110 -27.36 -2.48 23.16
CA ASN A 110 -28.68 -2.68 22.56
C ASN A 110 -29.30 -1.29 22.41
N ASP A 111 -28.96 -0.60 21.32
CA ASP A 111 -29.60 0.67 20.94
C ASP A 111 -31.01 0.34 20.39
N GLY A 112 -31.86 -0.19 21.27
CA GLY A 112 -33.28 -0.33 21.03
C GLY A 112 -33.90 1.06 20.96
N MET A 113 -34.06 1.57 19.74
CA MET A 113 -35.09 2.55 19.47
C MET A 113 -36.28 1.82 18.86
N GLU A 114 -37.37 1.96 19.61
CA GLU A 114 -38.77 1.56 19.44
C GLU A 114 -39.34 1.69 18.02
#